data_AF-A0A3D2PR36-F1
#
_entry.id   AF-A0A3D2PR36-F1
#
_cell.length_a   1.000
_cell.length_b   1.000
_cell.length_c   1.000
_cell.angle_alpha   90.00
_cell.angle_beta   90.00
_cell.angle_gamma   90.00
#
_symmetry.space_group_name_H-M   'P 1'
#
loop_
_entity.id
_entity.type
_entity.pdbx_description
1 polymer ?
#
loop_
_entity_poly.entity_id
_entity_poly.type
_entity_poly.pdbx_seq_one_letter_code
_entity_poly.pdbx_strand_id
1 'polypeptide(L)' 'AKVGEEKVAADGNIITSRGMGTAIEFAMAIAKWLDPQADIDAMEANIMYFK' A
#
# COMPACT_ATOMS: atom_id res chain seq x y z
N ALA A 1 -12.78 9.61 18.52
CA ALA A 1 -12.79 8.91 17.22
C ALA A 1 -11.90 7.68 17.34
N LYS A 2 -12.32 6.50 16.85
CA LYS A 2 -11.42 5.36 16.69
C LYS A 2 -10.55 5.64 15.45
N VAL A 3 -9.24 5.62 15.62
CA VAL A 3 -8.28 5.78 14.51
C VAL A 3 -7.61 4.42 14.33
N GLY A 4 -7.55 3.93 13.09
CA GLY A 4 -6.82 2.71 12.76
C GLY A 4 -5.32 2.91 12.91
N GLU A 5 -4.62 1.86 13.37
CA GLU A 5 -3.16 1.89 13.53
C GLU A 5 -2.42 1.49 12.24
N GLU A 6 -3.15 1.03 11.23
CA GLU A 6 -2.63 0.61 9.94
C GLU A 6 -1.94 1.75 9.17
N LYS A 7 -0.83 1.43 8.50
CA LYS A 7 -0.13 2.38 7.61
C LYS A 7 -0.99 2.78 6.40
N VAL A 8 -1.78 1.83 5.91
CA VAL A 8 -2.71 1.94 4.79
C VAL A 8 -4.00 1.21 5.15
N ALA A 9 -5.13 1.85 4.96
CA ALA A 9 -6.47 1.28 5.17
C ALA A 9 -7.21 1.22 3.84
N ALA A 10 -7.90 0.10 3.58
CA ALA A 10 -8.74 -0.08 2.40
C ALA A 10 -10.16 -0.45 2.85
N ASP A 11 -11.14 0.30 2.35
CA ASP A 11 -12.57 0.05 2.55
C ASP A 11 -13.29 0.13 1.19
N GLY A 12 -13.63 -1.04 0.64
CA GLY A 12 -14.15 -1.18 -0.72
C GLY A 12 -13.20 -0.60 -1.77
N ASN A 13 -13.59 0.54 -2.34
CA ASN A 13 -12.84 1.25 -3.38
C ASN A 13 -12.09 2.48 -2.85
N ILE A 14 -12.13 2.72 -1.54
CA ILE A 14 -11.45 3.83 -0.89
C ILE A 14 -10.20 3.30 -0.20
N ILE A 15 -9.04 3.76 -0.63
CA ILE A 15 -7.75 3.44 0.00
C ILE A 15 -7.17 4.73 0.56
N THR A 16 -6.75 4.72 1.83
CA THR A 16 -6.13 5.87 2.51
C THR A 16 -4.83 5.47 3.19
N SER A 17 -3.92 6.42 3.38
CA SER A 17 -2.64 6.21 4.06
C SER A 17 -2.36 7.31 5.08
N ARG A 18 -1.51 7.03 6.06
CA ARG A 18 -1.27 7.95 7.19
C ARG A 18 -0.39 9.16 6.86
N GLY A 19 0.41 9.10 5.81
CA GLY A 19 1.23 10.22 5.38
C GLY A 19 2.39 9.83 4.46
N MET A 20 3.34 10.76 4.28
CA MET A 20 4.44 10.59 3.32
C MET A 20 5.31 9.34 3.57
N GLY A 21 5.48 8.92 4.83
CA GLY A 21 6.25 7.72 5.19
C GLY A 21 5.58 6.38 4.87
N THR A 22 4.34 6.41 4.34
CA THR A 22 3.58 5.22 3.96
C THR A 22 3.22 5.22 2.46
N ALA A 23 3.87 6.08 1.67
CA ALA A 23 3.54 6.27 0.26
C ALA A 23 3.84 5.02 -0.60
N ILE A 24 4.89 4.27 -0.27
CA ILE A 24 5.24 3.03 -0.98
C ILE A 24 4.20 1.96 -0.69
N GLU A 25 3.86 1.73 0.58
CA GLU A 25 2.81 0.80 0.97
C GLU A 25 1.46 1.18 0.34
N PHE A 26 1.17 2.47 0.22
CA PHE A 26 -0.05 2.96 -0.42
C PHE A 26 -0.07 2.66 -1.92
N ALA A 27 1.02 2.92 -2.63
CA ALA A 27 1.14 2.62 -4.06
C ALA A 27 1.00 1.11 -4.33
N MET A 28 1.61 0.26 -3.49
CA MET A 28 1.48 -1.19 -3.60
C MET A 28 0.05 -1.67 -3.32
N ALA A 29 -0.65 -1.07 -2.36
CA ALA A 29 -2.06 -1.37 -2.10
C ALA A 29 -2.95 -1.03 -3.30
N ILE A 30 -2.69 0.10 -3.98
CA ILE A 30 -3.39 0.46 -5.23
C ILE A 30 -3.06 -0.51 -6.36
N ALA A 31 -1.78 -0.85 -6.55
CA ALA A 31 -1.37 -1.79 -7.60
C ALA A 31 -2.08 -3.14 -7.45
N LYS A 32 -2.11 -3.68 -6.22
CA LYS A 32 -2.81 -4.93 -5.90
C LYS A 32 -4.33 -4.83 -6.05
N TRP A 33 -4.90 -3.65 -5.83
CA TRP A 33 -6.33 -3.41 -6.04
C TRP A 33 -6.70 -3.41 -7.53
N LEU A 34 -5.82 -2.86 -8.38
CA LEU A 34 -6.00 -2.83 -9.84
C LEU A 34 -5.73 -4.19 -10.50
N ASP A 35 -4.70 -4.87 -10.06
CA ASP A 35 -4.31 -6.20 -10.53
C ASP A 35 -3.97 -7.09 -9.33
N PRO A 36 -4.89 -8.01 -8.96
CA PRO A 36 -4.65 -8.95 -7.86
C PRO A 36 -3.47 -9.90 -8.08
N GLN A 37 -3.03 -10.07 -9.33
CA GLN A 37 -1.87 -10.88 -9.70
C GLN A 37 -0.59 -10.04 -9.87
N ALA A 38 -0.63 -8.73 -9.60
CA ALA A 38 0.55 -7.89 -9.63
C ALA A 38 1.65 -8.49 -8.74
N ASP A 39 2.84 -8.62 -9.32
CA ASP A 39 4.03 -9.12 -8.63
C ASP A 39 4.61 -8.01 -7.74
N ILE A 40 4.01 -7.86 -6.56
CA ILE A 40 4.41 -6.86 -5.56
C ILE A 40 5.82 -7.15 -5.04
N ASP A 41 6.22 -8.43 -4.96
CA ASP A 41 7.53 -8.85 -4.46
C ASP A 41 8.64 -8.40 -5.43
N ALA A 42 8.43 -8.52 -6.74
CA ALA A 42 9.33 -7.95 -7.74
C ALA A 42 9.37 -6.42 -7.68
N MET A 43 8.25 -5.75 -7.39
CA MET A 43 8.24 -4.29 -7.23
C MET A 43 9.08 -3.86 -6.02
N GLU A 44 8.93 -4.51 -4.86
CA GLU A 44 9.72 -4.21 -3.65
C GLU A 44 11.22 -4.37 -3.89
N ALA A 45 11.63 -5.44 -4.57
CA ALA A 45 13.03 -5.70 -4.89
C ALA A 45 13.64 -4.66 -5.84
N ASN A 46 12.87 -4.20 -6.83
CA ASN A 46 13.36 -3.26 -7.85
C ASN A 46 13.44 -1.81 -7.35
N ILE A 47 12.61 -1.42 -6.36
CA ILE A 47 12.61 -0.07 -5.80
C ILE A 47 13.49 0.07 -4.55
N MET A 48 14.30 -0.95 -4.24
CA MET A 48 15.21 -0.93 -3.09
C MET A 48 14.47 -0.62 -1.77
N TYR A 49 13.29 -1.22 -1.62
CA TYR A 49 12.46 -1.11 -0.43
C TYR A 49 12.83 -2.21 0.57
N PHE A 50 13.45 -1.83 1.69
CA PHE A 50 13.77 -2.75 2.77
C PHE A 50 12.75 -2.57 3.88
N LYS A 51 11.87 -3.55 4.03
CA LYS A 51 10.83 -3.57 5.05
C LYS A 51 11.37 -4.04 6.40
#